data_AF-A0A972ULN2-F1
#
_entry.id   AF-A0A972ULN2-F1
#
_cell.length_a   1.000
_cell.length_b   1.000
_cell.length_c   1.000
_cell.angle_alpha   90.00
_cell.angle_beta   90.00
_cell.angle_gamma   90.00
#
_symmetry.space_group_name_H-M   'P 1'
#
loop_
_entity.id
_entity.type
_entity.pdbx_description
1 polymer ?
#
loop_
_entity_poly.entity_id
_entity_poly.type
_entity_poly.pdbx_seq_one_letter_code
_entity_poly.pdbx_strand_id
1 'polypeptide(L)'
;MLSYQHGYHAGGFADVHKHAALCLLLAHLGRKPTPFCVIDSHAGRGLYDLTGEQAGRTGEWQAGIARLIESAPSDESLQPYLDVVAGFNKAGGDLVTYPGSPSIAARMMGAADRLVLIEAHPAEHAALRGVFRRDRRVHIHKRDGFEALPGLVPPAERRGLVLIDPSYEIKAEYRSVPVMVESALRRWPTGIFAIWYPLLPDDRHGPLVAGLEALARPILIAELTGPAGLARDPANNPAIRQGLRGTGLAVINPPWQFDESLAAAGAAIARCLFGANGNHTMRVTGDQP
;
A
#
# COMPACT_ATOMS: atom_id res chain seq x y z
N MET A 1 -22.49 -2.05 -4.07
CA MET A 1 -21.91 -1.45 -5.30
C MET A 1 -20.53 -1.00 -4.91
N LEU A 2 -19.48 -1.47 -5.58
CA LEU A 2 -18.11 -0.98 -5.35
C LEU A 2 -18.03 0.40 -6.01
N SER A 3 -18.04 1.46 -5.21
CA SER A 3 -18.06 2.84 -5.72
C SER A 3 -16.67 3.47 -5.72
N TYR A 4 -15.75 2.94 -4.91
CA TYR A 4 -14.43 3.51 -4.75
C TYR A 4 -13.61 3.30 -6.02
N GLN A 5 -13.04 4.40 -6.50
CA GLN A 5 -12.10 4.37 -7.61
C GLN A 5 -10.82 5.05 -7.17
N HIS A 6 -9.75 4.28 -7.10
CA HIS A 6 -8.48 4.76 -6.56
C HIS A 6 -7.84 5.88 -7.40
N GLY A 7 -8.25 6.06 -8.67
CA GLY A 7 -7.77 7.14 -9.52
C GLY A 7 -8.02 8.56 -8.99
N TYR A 8 -8.96 8.76 -8.07
CA TYR A 8 -9.15 10.04 -7.38
C TYR A 8 -8.08 10.34 -6.32
N HIS A 9 -7.38 9.32 -5.81
CA HIS A 9 -6.45 9.45 -4.69
C HIS A 9 -5.02 9.01 -5.05
N ALA A 10 -4.82 8.50 -6.27
CA ALA A 10 -3.57 7.98 -6.75
C ALA A 10 -2.43 8.99 -6.55
N GLY A 11 -1.37 8.58 -5.88
CA GLY A 11 -0.20 9.42 -5.60
C GLY A 11 -0.40 10.45 -4.47
N GLY A 12 -1.53 10.42 -3.77
CA GLY A 12 -1.76 11.19 -2.56
C GLY A 12 -0.85 10.76 -1.40
N PHE A 13 -0.97 11.43 -0.25
CA PHE A 13 -0.11 11.17 0.90
C PHE A 13 -0.21 9.73 1.44
N ALA A 14 -1.41 9.13 1.36
CA ALA A 14 -1.65 7.75 1.81
C ALA A 14 -0.86 6.75 0.96
N ASP A 15 -0.91 6.94 -0.35
CA ASP A 15 -0.15 6.18 -1.34
C ASP A 15 1.35 6.37 -1.17
N VAL A 16 1.82 7.60 -0.96
CA VAL A 16 3.25 7.88 -0.70
C VAL A 16 3.76 7.06 0.50
N HIS A 17 3.04 7.06 1.63
CA HIS A 17 3.43 6.29 2.81
C HIS A 17 3.41 4.78 2.55
N LYS A 18 2.30 4.28 1.99
CA LYS A 18 2.08 2.85 1.70
C LYS A 18 3.12 2.32 0.70
N HIS A 19 3.33 3.02 -0.41
CA HIS A 19 4.20 2.59 -1.49
C HIS A 19 5.69 2.74 -1.16
N ALA A 20 6.08 3.73 -0.36
CA ALA A 20 7.44 3.78 0.18
C ALA A 20 7.75 2.55 1.03
N ALA A 21 6.84 2.19 1.95
CA ALA A 21 6.98 0.98 2.76
C ALA A 21 6.98 -0.30 1.90
N LEU A 22 6.10 -0.40 0.90
CA LEU A 22 6.09 -1.50 -0.06
C LEU A 22 7.44 -1.65 -0.77
N CYS A 23 8.02 -0.56 -1.25
CA CYS A 23 9.32 -0.60 -1.93
C CYS A 23 10.44 -1.08 -0.99
N LEU A 24 10.44 -0.65 0.27
CA LEU A 24 11.39 -1.12 1.28
C LEU A 24 11.24 -2.63 1.55
N LEU A 25 10.01 -3.13 1.67
CA LEU A 25 9.74 -4.57 1.85
C LEU A 25 10.20 -5.39 0.64
N LEU A 26 9.91 -4.92 -0.58
CA LEU A 26 10.31 -5.57 -1.82
C LEU A 26 11.83 -5.54 -2.01
N ALA A 27 12.49 -4.42 -1.69
CA ALA A 27 13.95 -4.31 -1.71
C ALA A 27 14.60 -5.29 -0.74
N HIS A 28 14.04 -5.46 0.47
CA HIS A 28 14.50 -6.48 1.42
C HIS A 28 14.33 -7.89 0.83
N LEU A 29 13.17 -8.20 0.26
CA LEU A 29 12.91 -9.50 -0.34
C LEU A 29 13.84 -9.80 -1.54
N GLY A 30 14.19 -8.79 -2.33
CA GLY A 30 15.10 -8.93 -3.47
C GLY A 30 16.56 -9.23 -3.09
N ARG A 31 16.97 -9.09 -1.81
CA ARG A 31 18.36 -9.36 -1.37
C ARG A 31 18.76 -10.83 -1.46
N LYS A 32 17.79 -11.76 -1.39
CA LYS A 32 18.05 -13.20 -1.49
C LYS A 32 17.72 -13.68 -2.90
N PRO A 33 18.54 -14.56 -3.50
CA PRO A 33 18.30 -15.08 -4.86
C PRO A 33 17.13 -16.07 -4.93
N THR A 34 16.64 -16.55 -3.78
CA THR A 34 15.47 -17.44 -3.70
C THR A 34 14.19 -16.69 -4.08
N PRO A 35 13.40 -17.18 -5.04
CA PRO A 35 12.18 -16.52 -5.48
C PRO A 35 11.21 -16.23 -4.35
N PHE A 36 10.39 -15.20 -4.53
CA PHE A 36 9.29 -14.87 -3.64
C PHE A 36 8.01 -14.55 -4.41
N CYS A 37 6.89 -14.64 -3.71
CA CYS A 37 5.58 -14.26 -4.24
C CYS A 37 5.09 -12.96 -3.59
N VAL A 38 4.55 -12.05 -4.40
CA VAL A 38 3.80 -10.90 -3.91
C VAL A 38 2.32 -11.16 -4.19
N ILE A 39 1.49 -11.06 -3.15
CA ILE A 39 0.03 -11.17 -3.27
C ILE A 39 -0.58 -9.81 -2.93
N ASP A 40 -1.24 -9.18 -3.90
CA ASP A 40 -1.99 -7.94 -3.68
C ASP A 40 -3.49 -8.27 -3.66
N SER A 41 -4.12 -8.09 -2.51
CA SER A 41 -5.52 -8.47 -2.30
C SER A 41 -6.54 -7.48 -2.86
N HIS A 42 -6.11 -6.25 -3.15
CA HIS A 42 -6.95 -5.15 -3.61
C HIS A 42 -6.16 -4.33 -4.64
N ALA A 43 -5.86 -4.96 -5.78
CA ALA A 43 -4.83 -4.52 -6.71
C ALA A 43 -5.16 -3.24 -7.49
N GLY A 44 -6.43 -2.83 -7.57
CA GLY A 44 -6.87 -1.71 -8.39
C GLY A 44 -6.57 -1.95 -9.87
N ARG A 45 -6.26 -0.87 -10.61
CA ARG A 45 -5.96 -0.92 -12.05
C ARG A 45 -4.48 -0.99 -12.40
N GLY A 46 -3.59 -0.92 -11.40
CA GLY A 46 -2.14 -1.01 -11.57
C GLY A 46 -1.44 0.29 -12.00
N LEU A 47 -1.97 1.04 -12.97
CA LEU A 47 -1.42 2.34 -13.41
C LEU A 47 -2.49 3.43 -13.41
N TYR A 48 -2.11 4.64 -13.01
CA TYR A 48 -3.01 5.80 -12.92
C TYR A 48 -2.46 6.97 -13.73
N ASP A 49 -3.30 7.57 -14.57
CA ASP A 49 -3.00 8.80 -15.31
C ASP A 49 -3.30 10.00 -14.43
N LEU A 50 -2.25 10.72 -14.02
CA LEU A 50 -2.33 11.91 -13.17
C LEU A 50 -2.80 13.16 -13.91
N THR A 51 -2.83 13.10 -15.26
CA THR A 51 -3.39 14.16 -16.13
C THR A 51 -4.85 13.90 -16.49
N GLY A 52 -5.38 12.73 -16.11
CA GLY A 52 -6.74 12.32 -16.38
C GLY A 52 -7.79 13.00 -15.51
N GLU A 53 -9.07 12.83 -15.88
CA GLU A 53 -10.21 13.47 -15.21
C GLU A 53 -10.29 13.16 -13.70
N GLN A 54 -10.05 11.91 -13.30
CA GLN A 54 -10.16 11.49 -11.90
C GLN A 54 -9.14 12.23 -11.02
N ALA A 55 -7.86 12.20 -11.41
CA ALA A 55 -6.79 12.90 -10.71
C ALA A 55 -6.99 14.42 -10.73
N GLY A 56 -7.49 14.98 -11.84
CA GLY A 56 -7.78 16.40 -11.98
C GLY A 56 -8.90 16.93 -11.07
N ARG A 57 -9.84 16.07 -10.63
CA ARG A 57 -10.93 16.48 -9.73
C ARG A 57 -10.48 16.71 -8.28
N THR A 58 -9.44 16.02 -7.83
CA THR A 58 -8.97 16.09 -6.42
C THR A 58 -7.64 16.80 -6.29
N GLY A 59 -6.72 16.57 -7.24
CA GLY A 59 -5.35 17.05 -7.20
C GLY A 59 -4.56 16.53 -6.00
N GLU A 60 -4.87 15.33 -5.48
CA GLU A 60 -4.18 14.80 -4.30
C GLU A 60 -2.70 14.48 -4.57
N TRP A 61 -2.37 14.08 -5.79
CA TRP A 61 -1.01 13.73 -6.18
C TRP A 61 -0.04 14.91 -6.14
N GLN A 62 -0.52 16.13 -6.39
CA GLN A 62 0.28 17.36 -6.28
C GLN A 62 0.74 17.57 -4.83
N ALA A 63 -0.13 17.32 -3.86
CA ALA A 63 0.19 17.43 -2.43
C ALA A 63 0.91 16.18 -1.87
N GLY A 64 0.96 15.08 -2.63
CA GLY A 64 1.63 13.83 -2.28
C GLY A 64 2.93 13.66 -3.05
N ILE A 65 2.92 12.78 -4.05
CA ILE A 65 4.12 12.36 -4.78
C ILE A 65 4.84 13.52 -5.49
N ALA A 66 4.14 14.48 -6.07
CA ALA A 66 4.81 15.61 -6.74
C ALA A 66 5.63 16.43 -5.74
N ARG A 67 5.00 16.81 -4.62
CA ARG A 67 5.65 17.51 -3.52
C ARG A 67 6.84 16.74 -2.96
N LEU A 68 6.75 15.41 -2.85
CA LEU A 68 7.87 14.59 -2.42
C LEU A 68 9.04 14.67 -3.42
N ILE A 69 8.78 14.54 -4.72
CA ILE A 69 9.81 14.65 -5.76
C ILE A 69 10.45 16.05 -5.76
N GLU A 70 9.63 17.11 -5.72
CA GLU A 70 10.08 18.51 -5.71
C GLU A 70 10.94 18.83 -4.48
N SER A 71 10.62 18.23 -3.33
CA SER A 71 11.40 18.42 -2.10
C SER A 71 12.80 17.81 -2.15
N ALA A 72 13.08 16.95 -3.14
CA ALA A 72 14.36 16.27 -3.34
C ALA A 72 14.95 15.74 -2.01
N PRO A 73 14.23 14.85 -1.31
CA PRO A 73 14.64 14.43 0.03
C PRO A 73 16.02 13.77 -0.04
N SER A 74 16.91 14.16 0.87
CA SER A 74 18.27 13.60 0.96
C SER A 74 18.33 12.22 1.60
N ASP A 75 17.20 11.68 2.05
CA ASP A 75 17.12 10.41 2.76
C ASP A 75 17.07 9.23 1.77
N GLU A 76 18.15 8.44 1.75
CA GLU A 76 18.31 7.31 0.81
C GLU A 76 17.23 6.22 0.99
N SER A 77 16.56 6.16 2.14
CA SER A 77 15.46 5.20 2.38
C SER A 77 14.26 5.40 1.43
N LEU A 78 14.12 6.59 0.84
CA LEU A 78 13.08 6.89 -0.15
C LEU A 78 13.50 6.57 -1.59
N GLN A 79 14.80 6.36 -1.84
CA GLN A 79 15.32 6.16 -3.19
C GLN A 79 14.65 4.99 -3.93
N PRO A 80 14.44 3.80 -3.33
CA PRO A 80 13.77 2.69 -4.02
C PRO A 80 12.37 3.06 -4.53
N TYR A 81 11.64 3.89 -3.80
CA TYR A 81 10.31 4.35 -4.20
C TYR A 81 10.38 5.40 -5.29
N LEU A 82 11.23 6.42 -5.13
CA LEU A 82 11.40 7.48 -6.12
C LEU A 82 11.92 6.93 -7.46
N ASP A 83 12.85 5.98 -7.44
CA ASP A 83 13.37 5.30 -8.64
C ASP A 83 12.27 4.55 -9.40
N VAL A 84 11.39 3.86 -8.67
CA VAL A 84 10.26 3.16 -9.29
C VAL A 84 9.32 4.16 -9.94
N VAL A 85 8.89 5.22 -9.24
CA VAL A 85 8.00 6.25 -9.80
C VAL A 85 8.63 6.92 -11.02
N ALA A 86 9.91 7.30 -10.94
CA ALA A 86 10.65 7.89 -12.05
C ALA A 86 10.70 6.94 -13.26
N GLY A 87 10.87 5.64 -13.03
CA GLY A 87 10.91 4.62 -14.09
C GLY A 87 9.62 4.46 -14.91
N PHE A 88 8.48 4.97 -14.43
CA PHE A 88 7.22 5.02 -15.17
C PHE A 88 6.98 6.33 -15.93
N ASN A 89 7.91 7.29 -15.84
CA ASN A 89 7.80 8.60 -16.46
C ASN A 89 9.01 8.89 -17.36
N LYS A 90 8.88 9.86 -18.26
CA LYS A 90 10.00 10.25 -19.14
C LYS A 90 11.06 10.98 -18.30
N ALA A 91 12.34 10.65 -18.52
CA ALA A 91 13.44 11.32 -17.85
C ALA A 91 13.41 12.83 -18.13
N GLY A 92 13.37 13.65 -17.07
CA GLY A 92 13.27 15.12 -17.15
C GLY A 92 11.92 15.64 -17.65
N GLY A 93 10.91 14.79 -17.80
CA GLY A 93 9.56 15.18 -18.22
C GLY A 93 8.61 15.33 -17.04
N ASP A 94 7.38 15.75 -17.36
CA ASP A 94 6.30 15.91 -16.38
C ASP A 94 5.89 14.57 -15.75
N LEU A 95 5.41 14.64 -14.52
CA LEU A 95 4.82 13.50 -13.82
C LEU A 95 3.42 13.21 -14.38
N VAL A 96 3.30 12.17 -15.22
CA VAL A 96 2.07 11.82 -15.94
C VAL A 96 1.46 10.53 -15.40
N THR A 97 2.30 9.54 -15.06
CA THR A 97 1.84 8.22 -14.64
C THR A 97 2.25 7.93 -13.21
N TYR A 98 1.29 7.54 -12.38
CA TYR A 98 1.55 7.00 -11.05
C TYR A 98 1.41 5.47 -11.03
N PRO A 99 2.45 4.73 -10.60
CA PRO A 99 2.35 3.29 -10.45
C PRO A 99 1.64 2.92 -9.14
N GLY A 100 0.55 2.17 -9.23
CA GLY A 100 -0.04 1.50 -8.08
C GLY A 100 0.82 0.32 -7.60
N SER A 101 0.43 -0.28 -6.47
CA SER A 101 1.13 -1.42 -5.86
C SER A 101 1.42 -2.59 -6.81
N PRO A 102 0.55 -2.97 -7.78
CA PRO A 102 0.90 -4.04 -8.72
C PRO A 102 2.09 -3.68 -9.61
N SER A 103 2.14 -2.44 -10.10
CA SER A 103 3.17 -1.97 -11.04
C SER A 103 4.50 -1.75 -10.32
N ILE A 104 4.44 -1.28 -9.07
CA ILE A 104 5.59 -1.23 -8.17
C ILE A 104 6.16 -2.63 -7.95
N ALA A 105 5.32 -3.59 -7.55
CA ALA A 105 5.76 -4.97 -7.31
C ALA A 105 6.36 -5.62 -8.57
N ALA A 106 5.70 -5.50 -9.73
CA ALA A 106 6.19 -6.03 -10.99
C ALA A 106 7.53 -5.43 -11.44
N ARG A 107 7.77 -4.13 -11.14
CA ARG A 107 9.01 -3.43 -11.48
C ARG A 107 10.20 -3.81 -10.60
N MET A 108 9.94 -4.20 -9.35
CA MET A 108 10.97 -4.54 -8.35
C MET A 108 11.26 -6.04 -8.24
N MET A 109 10.35 -6.90 -8.69
CA MET A 109 10.56 -8.34 -8.65
C MET A 109 11.50 -8.82 -9.77
N GLY A 110 12.23 -9.90 -9.49
CA GLY A 110 13.07 -10.61 -10.44
C GLY A 110 12.27 -11.46 -11.44
N ALA A 111 12.97 -12.13 -12.34
CA ALA A 111 12.35 -12.91 -13.42
C ALA A 111 11.67 -14.21 -12.94
N ALA A 112 12.11 -14.76 -11.80
CA ALA A 112 11.60 -16.00 -11.22
C ALA A 112 10.55 -15.77 -10.12
N ASP A 113 10.35 -14.52 -9.71
CA ASP A 113 9.33 -14.15 -8.73
C ASP A 113 7.93 -14.19 -9.34
N ARG A 114 6.92 -14.20 -8.48
CA ARG A 114 5.52 -14.32 -8.90
C ARG A 114 4.65 -13.23 -8.30
N LEU A 115 3.79 -12.62 -9.12
CA LEU A 115 2.79 -11.65 -8.70
C LEU A 115 1.39 -12.27 -8.77
N VAL A 116 0.64 -12.22 -7.68
CA VAL A 116 -0.77 -12.59 -7.65
C VAL A 116 -1.58 -11.35 -7.30
N LEU A 117 -2.49 -10.96 -8.18
CA LEU A 117 -3.30 -9.75 -8.05
C LEU A 117 -4.77 -10.13 -7.96
N ILE A 118 -5.48 -9.58 -6.98
CA ILE A 118 -6.92 -9.79 -6.80
C ILE A 118 -7.62 -8.44 -6.96
N GLU A 119 -8.62 -8.39 -7.84
CA GLU A 119 -9.41 -7.18 -8.08
C GLU A 119 -10.87 -7.53 -8.36
N ALA A 120 -11.78 -7.05 -7.52
CA ALA A 120 -13.21 -7.36 -7.60
C ALA A 120 -13.95 -6.47 -8.61
N HIS A 121 -13.56 -5.20 -8.73
CA HIS A 121 -14.23 -4.21 -9.57
C HIS A 121 -14.00 -4.53 -11.06
N PRO A 122 -15.06 -4.75 -11.86
CA PRO A 122 -14.92 -5.18 -13.26
C PRO A 122 -14.06 -4.27 -14.14
N ALA A 123 -14.21 -2.94 -14.02
CA ALA A 123 -13.45 -1.98 -14.82
C ALA A 123 -11.96 -1.94 -14.42
N GLU A 124 -11.66 -1.84 -13.13
CA GLU A 124 -10.28 -1.89 -12.61
C GLU A 124 -9.58 -3.19 -13.02
N HIS A 125 -10.25 -4.34 -12.86
CA HIS A 125 -9.71 -5.63 -13.28
C HIS A 125 -9.42 -5.68 -14.80
N ALA A 126 -10.30 -5.12 -15.64
CA ALA A 126 -10.08 -5.08 -17.09
C ALA A 126 -8.87 -4.21 -17.44
N ALA A 127 -8.71 -3.05 -16.81
CA ALA A 127 -7.54 -2.18 -16.97
C ALA A 127 -6.26 -2.88 -16.49
N LEU A 128 -6.30 -3.51 -15.32
CA LEU A 128 -5.19 -4.27 -14.72
C LEU A 128 -4.70 -5.38 -15.65
N ARG A 129 -5.62 -6.13 -16.26
CA ARG A 129 -5.28 -7.13 -17.29
C ARG A 129 -4.61 -6.52 -18.50
N GLY A 130 -5.00 -5.31 -18.90
CA GLY A 130 -4.35 -4.55 -19.97
C GLY A 130 -2.90 -4.24 -19.66
N VAL A 131 -2.61 -3.77 -18.44
CA VAL A 131 -1.26 -3.43 -17.95
C VAL A 131 -0.33 -4.65 -18.02
N PHE A 132 -0.76 -5.79 -17.49
CA PHE A 132 0.12 -6.96 -17.32
C PHE A 132 -0.02 -8.04 -18.38
N ARG A 133 -0.70 -7.77 -19.51
CA ARG A 133 -1.02 -8.78 -20.55
C ARG A 133 0.18 -9.57 -21.09
N ARG A 134 1.40 -9.05 -20.97
CA ARG A 134 2.64 -9.66 -21.47
C ARG A 134 3.57 -10.18 -20.37
N ASP A 135 3.26 -9.92 -19.10
CA ASP A 135 4.12 -10.35 -18.00
C ASP A 135 3.66 -11.72 -17.49
N ARG A 136 4.45 -12.76 -17.81
CA ARG A 136 4.15 -14.15 -17.44
C ARG A 136 4.28 -14.43 -15.94
N ARG A 137 4.89 -13.53 -15.18
CA ARG A 137 5.02 -13.62 -13.72
C ARG A 137 3.72 -13.27 -13.01
N VAL A 138 2.78 -12.63 -13.72
CA VAL A 138 1.59 -12.02 -13.13
C VAL A 138 0.34 -12.87 -13.35
N HIS A 139 -0.36 -13.17 -12.26
CA HIS A 139 -1.62 -13.89 -12.22
C HIS A 139 -2.71 -12.98 -11.66
N ILE A 140 -3.79 -12.77 -12.41
CA ILE A 140 -4.86 -11.84 -12.04
C ILE A 140 -6.15 -12.62 -11.78
N HIS A 141 -6.74 -12.39 -10.61
CA HIS A 141 -7.99 -12.98 -10.16
C HIS A 141 -9.09 -11.91 -10.05
N LYS A 142 -10.18 -12.08 -10.81
CA LYS A 142 -11.39 -11.28 -10.63
C LYS A 142 -12.24 -11.82 -9.49
N ARG A 143 -11.87 -11.56 -8.25
CA ARG A 143 -12.52 -12.09 -7.04
C ARG A 143 -12.53 -11.04 -5.93
N ASP A 144 -13.31 -11.32 -4.90
CA ASP A 144 -13.24 -10.59 -3.64
C ASP A 144 -11.94 -10.95 -2.89
N GLY A 145 -11.22 -9.94 -2.38
CA GLY A 145 -9.94 -10.11 -1.69
C GLY A 145 -10.06 -10.88 -0.37
N PHE A 146 -11.14 -10.65 0.39
CA PHE A 146 -11.41 -11.34 1.66
C PHE A 146 -11.66 -12.83 1.46
N GLU A 147 -12.36 -13.18 0.38
CA GLU A 147 -12.65 -14.55 0.01
C GLU A 147 -11.43 -15.28 -0.60
N ALA A 148 -10.71 -14.62 -1.51
CA ALA A 148 -9.66 -15.27 -2.29
C ALA A 148 -8.34 -15.44 -1.54
N LEU A 149 -7.93 -14.45 -0.74
CA LEU A 149 -6.58 -14.42 -0.13
C LEU A 149 -6.25 -15.67 0.70
N PRO A 150 -7.10 -16.16 1.62
CA PRO A 150 -6.78 -17.35 2.42
C PRO A 150 -6.53 -18.60 1.56
N GLY A 151 -7.15 -18.70 0.38
CA GLY A 151 -6.97 -19.81 -0.56
C GLY A 151 -5.70 -19.72 -1.41
N LEU A 152 -5.01 -18.57 -1.39
CA LEU A 152 -3.80 -18.30 -2.18
C LEU A 152 -2.51 -18.37 -1.35
N VAL A 153 -2.63 -18.58 -0.04
CA VAL A 153 -1.50 -18.78 0.89
C VAL A 153 -1.48 -20.22 1.45
N PRO A 154 -0.30 -20.79 1.75
CA PRO A 154 1.02 -20.27 1.40
C PRO A 154 1.27 -20.33 -0.12
N PRO A 155 2.03 -19.39 -0.69
CA PRO A 155 2.48 -19.49 -2.07
C PRO A 155 3.47 -20.67 -2.22
N ALA A 156 3.68 -21.14 -3.45
CA ALA A 156 4.56 -22.27 -3.74
C ALA A 156 6.02 -22.00 -3.29
N GLU A 157 6.42 -20.73 -3.38
CA GLU A 157 7.71 -20.19 -2.97
C GLU A 157 7.91 -20.22 -1.45
N ARG A 158 6.81 -20.31 -0.67
CA ARG A 158 6.78 -20.23 0.81
C ARG A 158 7.46 -18.99 1.40
N ARG A 159 7.77 -18.00 0.54
CA ARG A 159 8.45 -16.75 0.83
C ARG A 159 7.74 -15.64 0.08
N GLY A 160 7.57 -14.49 0.72
CA GLY A 160 6.94 -13.36 0.06
C GLY A 160 6.20 -12.40 0.98
N LEU A 161 5.39 -11.58 0.34
CA LEU A 161 4.65 -10.48 0.92
C LEU A 161 3.19 -10.55 0.48
N VAL A 162 2.27 -10.33 1.42
CA VAL A 162 0.87 -10.03 1.14
C VAL A 162 0.62 -8.55 1.43
N LEU A 163 0.09 -7.82 0.46
CA LEU A 163 -0.44 -6.46 0.63
C LEU A 163 -1.97 -6.50 0.76
N ILE A 164 -2.49 -5.86 1.81
CA ILE A 164 -3.91 -5.73 2.10
C ILE A 164 -4.27 -4.26 2.17
N ASP A 165 -4.97 -3.79 1.14
CA ASP A 165 -5.28 -2.38 0.92
C ASP A 165 -6.76 -2.18 0.51
N PRO A 166 -7.72 -2.59 1.34
CA PRO A 166 -9.13 -2.40 1.01
C PRO A 166 -9.49 -0.91 1.03
N SER A 167 -10.56 -0.55 0.34
CA SER A 167 -11.05 0.83 0.29
C SER A 167 -11.69 1.30 1.59
N TYR A 168 -12.09 0.38 2.48
CA TYR A 168 -12.85 0.65 3.70
C TYR A 168 -14.19 1.38 3.46
N GLU A 169 -14.78 1.19 2.26
CA GLU A 169 -16.13 1.67 1.96
C GLU A 169 -17.17 1.00 2.85
N ILE A 170 -16.98 -0.29 3.12
CA ILE A 170 -17.87 -1.06 3.98
C ILE A 170 -17.31 -1.04 5.40
N LYS A 171 -18.05 -0.44 6.33
CA LYS A 171 -17.64 -0.33 7.75
C LYS A 171 -17.28 -1.68 8.40
N ALA A 172 -17.86 -2.79 7.94
CA ALA A 172 -17.53 -4.12 8.44
C ALA A 172 -16.10 -4.56 8.10
N GLU A 173 -15.46 -3.99 7.07
CA GLU A 173 -14.11 -4.34 6.64
C GLU A 173 -13.07 -4.13 7.75
N TYR A 174 -13.23 -3.11 8.60
CA TYR A 174 -12.37 -2.90 9.77
C TYR A 174 -12.34 -4.09 10.73
N ARG A 175 -13.41 -4.91 10.77
CA ARG A 175 -13.47 -6.15 11.56
C ARG A 175 -13.12 -7.38 10.73
N SER A 176 -13.42 -7.38 9.44
CA SER A 176 -13.12 -8.49 8.53
C SER A 176 -11.64 -8.65 8.25
N VAL A 177 -10.87 -7.55 8.21
CA VAL A 177 -9.43 -7.58 7.91
C VAL A 177 -8.65 -8.43 8.94
N PRO A 178 -8.76 -8.21 10.27
CA PRO A 178 -8.08 -9.06 11.24
C PRO A 178 -8.44 -10.55 11.12
N VAL A 179 -9.72 -10.87 10.87
CA VAL A 179 -10.20 -12.26 10.70
C VAL A 179 -9.58 -12.92 9.46
N MET A 180 -9.54 -12.20 8.34
CA MET A 180 -8.91 -12.66 7.11
C MET A 180 -7.41 -12.89 7.32
N VAL A 181 -6.72 -11.94 7.96
CA VAL A 181 -5.29 -12.02 8.25
C VAL A 181 -4.97 -13.21 9.16
N GLU A 182 -5.77 -13.42 10.21
CA GLU A 182 -5.62 -14.59 11.10
C GLU A 182 -5.77 -15.91 10.31
N SER A 183 -6.78 -16.00 9.45
CA SER A 183 -7.00 -17.18 8.60
C SER A 183 -5.85 -17.44 7.63
N ALA A 184 -5.26 -16.38 7.05
CA ALA A 184 -4.11 -16.48 6.18
C ALA A 184 -2.84 -16.87 6.96
N LEU A 185 -2.60 -16.28 8.14
CA LEU A 185 -1.46 -16.58 9.00
C LEU A 185 -1.48 -18.01 9.54
N ARG A 186 -2.64 -18.59 9.84
CA ARG A 186 -2.74 -20.01 10.22
C ARG A 186 -2.20 -20.94 9.13
N ARG A 187 -2.35 -20.57 7.85
CA ARG A 187 -1.87 -21.34 6.70
C ARG A 187 -0.42 -21.01 6.34
N TRP A 188 -0.02 -19.76 6.50
CA TRP A 188 1.33 -19.30 6.21
C TRP A 188 1.89 -18.43 7.34
N PRO A 189 2.35 -19.04 8.44
CA PRO A 189 2.78 -18.31 9.62
C PRO A 189 3.98 -17.40 9.35
N THR A 190 4.84 -17.73 8.39
CA THR A 190 6.10 -17.02 8.11
C THR A 190 5.99 -15.95 7.04
N GLY A 191 4.82 -15.75 6.43
CA GLY A 191 4.62 -14.70 5.42
C GLY A 191 4.72 -13.30 6.03
N ILE A 192 5.17 -12.33 5.23
CA ILE A 192 5.07 -10.92 5.59
C ILE A 192 3.69 -10.44 5.18
N PHE A 193 2.94 -9.81 6.09
CA PHE A 193 1.63 -9.23 5.78
C PHE A 193 1.69 -7.74 6.07
N ALA A 194 1.51 -6.92 5.03
CA ALA A 194 1.42 -5.47 5.12
C ALA A 194 -0.03 -5.04 4.90
N ILE A 195 -0.61 -4.36 5.88
CA ILE A 195 -2.02 -3.97 5.91
C ILE A 195 -2.09 -2.45 6.00
N TRP A 196 -2.62 -1.82 4.96
CA TRP A 196 -2.90 -0.39 4.97
C TRP A 196 -4.24 -0.11 5.65
N TYR A 197 -4.35 1.01 6.35
CA TYR A 197 -5.62 1.50 6.89
C TYR A 197 -5.67 3.04 6.98
N PRO A 198 -6.85 3.65 6.78
CA PRO A 198 -7.02 5.10 6.92
C PRO A 198 -7.17 5.51 8.40
N LEU A 199 -6.55 6.63 8.79
CA LEU A 199 -6.78 7.24 10.11
C LEU A 199 -7.97 8.21 10.01
N LEU A 200 -9.10 7.79 10.56
CA LEU A 200 -10.36 8.53 10.51
C LEU A 200 -10.59 9.39 11.77
N PRO A 201 -11.29 10.53 11.65
CA PRO A 201 -11.59 11.39 12.80
C PRO A 201 -12.34 10.74 13.95
N ASP A 202 -13.15 9.72 13.66
CA ASP A 202 -14.01 8.99 14.59
C ASP A 202 -13.41 7.65 15.03
N ASP A 203 -12.12 7.44 14.80
CA ASP A 203 -11.36 6.28 15.30
C ASP A 203 -11.90 4.91 14.85
N ARG A 204 -12.59 4.85 13.70
CA ARG A 204 -13.12 3.58 13.15
C ARG A 204 -12.05 2.52 12.86
N HIS A 205 -10.79 2.91 12.76
CA HIS A 205 -9.65 2.02 12.56
C HIS A 205 -9.17 1.35 13.86
N GLY A 206 -9.50 1.87 15.03
CA GLY A 206 -9.08 1.31 16.33
C GLY A 206 -9.36 -0.19 16.48
N PRO A 207 -10.57 -0.69 16.19
CA PRO A 207 -10.88 -2.13 16.23
C PRO A 207 -10.06 -2.98 15.25
N LEU A 208 -9.66 -2.42 14.10
CA LEU A 208 -8.78 -3.11 13.15
C LEU A 208 -7.41 -3.29 13.77
N VAL A 209 -6.81 -2.21 14.28
CA VAL A 209 -5.47 -2.24 14.86
C VAL A 209 -5.43 -3.18 16.06
N ALA A 210 -6.38 -3.04 17.00
CA ALA A 210 -6.47 -3.91 18.16
C ALA A 210 -6.64 -5.40 17.78
N GLY A 211 -7.43 -5.68 16.73
CA GLY A 211 -7.61 -7.04 16.22
C GLY A 211 -6.33 -7.63 15.62
N LEU A 212 -5.51 -6.83 14.94
CA LEU A 212 -4.22 -7.27 14.41
C LEU A 212 -3.18 -7.51 15.52
N GLU A 213 -3.16 -6.67 16.55
CA GLU A 213 -2.26 -6.82 17.69
C GLU A 213 -2.60 -8.06 18.55
N ALA A 214 -3.87 -8.43 18.62
CA ALA A 214 -4.34 -9.62 19.32
C ALA A 214 -3.86 -10.94 18.68
N LEU A 215 -3.27 -10.91 17.48
CA LEU A 215 -2.78 -12.12 16.79
C LEU A 215 -1.51 -12.72 17.42
N ALA A 216 -0.94 -12.07 18.44
CA ALA A 216 0.24 -12.54 19.19
C ALA A 216 1.46 -12.85 18.29
N ARG A 217 1.75 -11.94 17.35
CA ARG A 217 2.89 -12.00 16.42
C ARG A 217 3.70 -10.72 16.51
N PRO A 218 5.00 -10.73 16.12
CA PRO A 218 5.74 -9.50 15.88
C PRO A 218 5.00 -8.67 14.84
N ILE A 219 4.56 -7.48 15.24
CA ILE A 219 3.84 -6.55 14.40
C ILE A 219 4.45 -5.16 14.57
N LEU A 220 4.65 -4.47 13.45
CA LEU A 220 5.06 -3.09 13.40
C LEU A 220 3.87 -2.26 12.96
N ILE A 221 3.52 -1.24 13.75
CA ILE A 221 2.51 -0.25 13.42
C ILE A 221 3.21 1.06 13.10
N ALA A 222 3.01 1.59 11.90
CA ALA A 222 3.53 2.86 11.43
C ALA A 222 2.39 3.77 10.98
N GLU A 223 2.35 4.98 11.49
CA GLU A 223 1.27 5.94 11.21
C GLU A 223 1.83 7.29 10.82
N LEU A 224 1.37 7.80 9.68
CA LEU A 224 1.65 9.14 9.19
C LEU A 224 0.40 10.01 9.36
N THR A 225 0.51 11.06 10.14
CA THR A 225 -0.54 12.05 10.38
C THR A 225 -0.12 13.43 9.89
N GLY A 226 -1.10 14.23 9.46
CA GLY A 226 -0.88 15.63 9.07
C GLY A 226 -2.00 16.55 9.59
N PRO A 227 -2.16 17.75 8.99
CA PRO A 227 -3.25 18.66 9.31
C PRO A 227 -4.64 18.00 9.19
N ALA A 228 -5.63 18.51 9.92
CA ALA A 228 -6.98 17.94 9.87
C ALA A 228 -7.61 18.07 8.47
N GLY A 229 -8.25 16.99 8.00
CA GLY A 229 -9.08 16.99 6.78
C GLY A 229 -8.31 16.78 5.48
N LEU A 230 -7.22 16.00 5.52
CA LEU A 230 -6.50 15.53 4.32
C LEU A 230 -7.40 14.64 3.47
N ALA A 231 -7.20 14.62 2.15
CA ALA A 231 -7.93 13.77 1.19
C ALA A 231 -9.46 13.74 1.40
N ARG A 232 -10.16 14.69 0.76
CA ARG A 232 -11.63 14.73 0.76
C ARG A 232 -12.13 14.14 -0.54
N ASP A 233 -12.97 13.11 -0.46
CA ASP A 233 -13.55 12.49 -1.65
C ASP A 233 -14.63 13.38 -2.28
N PRO A 234 -14.46 13.82 -3.53
CA PRO A 234 -15.45 14.64 -4.23
C PRO A 234 -16.74 13.87 -4.55
N ALA A 235 -16.72 12.52 -4.50
CA ALA A 235 -17.87 11.66 -4.78
C ALA A 235 -18.77 11.37 -3.56
N ASN A 236 -18.60 12.08 -2.44
CA ASN A 236 -19.38 11.91 -1.21
C ASN A 236 -19.27 10.52 -0.56
N ASN A 237 -18.11 9.83 -0.64
CA ASN A 237 -17.91 8.62 0.14
C ASN A 237 -18.08 8.93 1.66
N PRO A 238 -19.10 8.35 2.34
CA PRO A 238 -19.39 8.68 3.73
C PRO A 238 -18.24 8.33 4.69
N ALA A 239 -17.34 7.42 4.30
CA ALA A 239 -16.20 7.02 5.11
C ALA A 239 -15.16 8.14 5.25
N ILE A 240 -14.94 8.92 4.18
CA ILE A 240 -13.90 9.95 4.07
C ILE A 240 -14.48 11.36 3.87
N ARG A 241 -15.79 11.53 4.07
CA ARG A 241 -16.51 12.81 3.94
C ARG A 241 -15.95 13.93 4.83
N GLN A 242 -15.38 13.58 5.99
CA GLN A 242 -14.74 14.53 6.90
C GLN A 242 -13.23 14.72 6.60
N GLY A 243 -12.70 14.02 5.60
CA GLY A 243 -11.28 13.89 5.32
C GLY A 243 -10.58 12.91 6.28
N LEU A 244 -9.48 12.34 5.80
CA LEU A 244 -8.53 11.58 6.60
C LEU A 244 -7.74 12.51 7.55
N ARG A 245 -7.36 11.98 8.71
CA ARG A 245 -6.33 12.61 9.58
C ARG A 245 -4.93 12.08 9.27
N GLY A 246 -4.85 10.96 8.57
CA GLY A 246 -3.61 10.30 8.24
C GLY A 246 -3.82 8.91 7.64
N THR A 247 -2.73 8.15 7.59
CA THR A 247 -2.60 6.83 6.98
C THR A 247 -1.77 5.93 7.89
N GLY A 248 -2.18 4.68 8.04
CA GLY A 248 -1.52 3.68 8.86
C GLY A 248 -1.10 2.48 8.04
N LEU A 249 -0.04 1.81 8.51
CA LEU A 249 0.46 0.55 7.98
C LEU A 249 0.79 -0.38 9.15
N ALA A 250 0.16 -1.54 9.16
CA ALA A 250 0.51 -2.64 10.05
C ALA A 250 1.30 -3.70 9.27
N VAL A 251 2.48 -4.08 9.76
CA VAL A 251 3.33 -5.09 9.13
C VAL A 251 3.58 -6.23 10.12
N ILE A 252 3.01 -7.40 9.83
CA ILE A 252 3.21 -8.62 10.62
C ILE A 252 4.41 -9.38 10.04
N ASN A 253 5.23 -9.91 10.94
CA ASN A 253 6.56 -10.47 10.64
C ASN A 253 7.43 -9.47 9.87
N PRO A 254 7.62 -8.23 10.39
CA PRO A 254 8.43 -7.24 9.71
C PRO A 254 9.86 -7.79 9.53
N PRO A 255 10.49 -7.60 8.35
CA PRO A 255 11.86 -8.03 8.15
C PRO A 255 12.85 -7.30 9.08
N TRP A 256 14.01 -7.91 9.32
CA TRP A 256 15.08 -7.27 10.09
C TRP A 256 15.50 -5.93 9.46
N GLN A 257 15.68 -4.90 10.31
CA GLN A 257 15.97 -3.49 9.96
C GLN A 257 14.92 -2.76 9.12
N PHE A 258 13.75 -3.37 8.90
CA PHE A 258 12.66 -2.70 8.21
C PHE A 258 12.14 -1.50 9.00
N ASP A 259 12.13 -1.61 10.33
CA ASP A 259 11.78 -0.55 11.27
C ASP A 259 12.65 0.69 11.15
N GLU A 260 13.98 0.52 11.12
CA GLU A 260 14.93 1.63 10.95
C GLU A 260 14.72 2.34 9.60
N SER A 261 14.59 1.57 8.53
CA SER A 261 14.43 2.11 7.18
C SER A 261 13.08 2.84 7.02
N LEU A 262 12.01 2.27 7.57
CA LEU A 262 10.68 2.87 7.51
C LEU A 262 10.58 4.12 8.41
N ALA A 263 11.26 4.16 9.55
CA ALA A 263 11.31 5.33 10.41
C ALA A 263 11.99 6.51 9.71
N ALA A 264 13.11 6.27 9.04
CA ALA A 264 13.81 7.28 8.23
C ALA A 264 12.91 7.81 7.10
N ALA A 265 12.37 6.90 6.29
CA ALA A 265 11.49 7.22 5.17
C ALA A 265 10.24 7.98 5.61
N GLY A 266 9.57 7.50 6.67
CA GLY A 266 8.35 8.08 7.21
C GLY A 266 8.57 9.46 7.80
N ALA A 267 9.67 9.68 8.54
CA ALA A 267 10.04 10.99 9.04
C ALA A 267 10.36 11.97 7.90
N ALA A 268 11.03 11.52 6.85
CA ALA A 268 11.28 12.32 5.65
C ALA A 268 9.96 12.70 4.95
N ILE A 269 9.07 11.73 4.73
CA ILE A 269 7.73 11.98 4.15
C ILE A 269 6.94 12.98 4.98
N ALA A 270 6.88 12.81 6.31
CA ALA A 270 6.16 13.74 7.20
C ALA A 270 6.67 15.18 7.06
N ARG A 271 7.99 15.37 7.06
CA ARG A 271 8.61 16.68 6.86
C ARG A 271 8.29 17.26 5.49
N CYS A 272 8.46 16.48 4.42
CA CYS A 272 8.26 16.97 3.05
C CYS A 272 6.80 17.34 2.77
N LEU A 273 5.85 16.48 3.18
CA LEU A 273 4.44 16.68 2.87
C LEU A 273 3.75 17.69 3.80
N PHE A 274 4.11 17.71 5.08
CA PHE A 274 3.33 18.43 6.09
C PHE A 274 4.16 19.40 6.96
N GLY A 275 5.48 19.43 6.81
CA GLY A 275 6.36 20.29 7.59
C GLY A 275 6.21 20.07 9.09
N ALA A 276 6.07 21.16 9.86
CA ALA A 276 5.90 21.10 11.32
C ALA A 276 4.57 20.46 11.78
N ASN A 277 3.59 20.31 10.88
CA ASN A 277 2.32 19.66 11.17
C ASN A 277 2.31 18.16 10.83
N GLY A 278 3.43 17.64 10.31
CA GLY A 278 3.61 16.24 9.97
C GLY A 278 4.17 15.46 11.13
N ASN A 279 3.60 14.30 11.41
CA ASN A 279 4.18 13.35 12.36
C ASN A 279 4.15 11.94 11.78
N HIS A 280 5.25 11.21 11.97
CA HIS A 280 5.33 9.80 11.68
C HIS A 280 5.68 9.07 12.97
N THR A 281 4.83 8.14 13.37
CA THR A 281 5.02 7.38 14.60
C THR A 281 5.15 5.91 14.27
N MET A 282 5.97 5.22 15.05
CA MET A 282 6.20 3.80 14.91
C MET A 282 6.22 3.13 16.28
N ARG A 283 5.67 1.92 16.33
CA ARG A 283 5.73 1.05 17.49
C ARG A 283 5.74 -0.40 17.05
N VAL A 284 6.47 -1.23 17.79
CA VAL A 284 6.51 -2.68 17.60
C VAL A 284 5.77 -3.32 18.76
N THR A 285 4.83 -4.23 18.46
CA THR A 285 4.15 -5.04 19.47
C THR A 285 4.31 -6.53 19.16
N GLY A 286 4.18 -7.36 20.20
CA GLY A 286 4.56 -8.78 20.16
C GLY A 286 6.06 -9.00 20.37
N ASP A 287 6.42 -10.04 21.13
CA ASP A 287 7.82 -10.37 21.41
C ASP A 287 8.56 -10.72 20.11
N GLN A 288 9.72 -10.08 19.89
CA GLN A 288 10.68 -10.59 18.90
C GLN A 288 11.30 -11.86 19.48
N PRO A 289 11.35 -12.97 18.72
CA PRO A 289 11.95 -14.22 19.19
C PRO A 289 13.44 -14.07 19.52
#